data_AF-A0A964MZV4-F1
#
_entry.id   AF-A0A964MZV4-F1
#
_cell.length_a   1.000
_cell.length_b   1.000
_cell.length_c   1.000
_cell.angle_alpha   90.00
_cell.angle_beta   90.00
_cell.angle_gamma   90.00
#
_symmetry.space_group_name_H-M   'P 1'
#
loop_
_entity.id
_entity.type
_entity.pdbx_description
1 polymer ?
#
loop_
_entity_poly.entity_id
_entity_poly.type
_entity_poly.pdbx_seq_one_letter_code
_entity_poly.pdbx_strand_id
1 'polypeptide(L)'
;MIARPAAFWSPPEPALVTAAAEGEWAVARVRLLAMAFLLVSPTIRLIRTPEVPMHVWGFGVTALAALAAVAVAWFLRTRPWHPAIGFISSALDVSLVTTALVSFAVVSSPLDALNSKVTFEMYFLAIAASSLRYDPRICLAIGALAVAQYGSLWLMLAAPYDLNDPALVTDSGTHVALDQVTRLILLGVAVVLSTTLVRRAQRLQEMSTRDRLTGLYNRLHFERALEAEIARAMRYDRPLALAAPTSWPGTAARSSWS
;
A
#
# COMPACT_ATOMS: atom_id res chain seq x y z
N MET A 1 10.15 12.97 32.03
CA MET A 1 10.12 11.54 31.65
C MET A 1 10.37 11.47 30.15
N ILE A 2 11.59 11.16 29.72
CA ILE A 2 11.96 11.14 28.30
C ILE A 2 11.35 9.87 27.70
N ALA A 3 10.37 10.01 26.80
CA ALA A 3 9.80 8.88 26.09
C ALA A 3 10.94 8.15 25.35
N ARG A 4 11.17 6.88 25.69
CA ARG A 4 12.08 6.03 24.91
C ARG A 4 11.58 6.02 23.47
N PRO A 5 12.43 6.25 22.46
CA PRO A 5 12.00 6.09 21.09
C PRO A 5 11.46 4.67 20.93
N ALA A 6 10.18 4.56 20.56
CA ALA A 6 9.60 3.27 20.23
C ALA A 6 10.48 2.66 19.14
N ALA A 7 10.86 1.39 19.30
CA ALA A 7 11.64 0.71 18.28
C ALA A 7 10.87 0.78 16.96
N PHE A 8 11.57 0.92 15.83
CA PHE A 8 10.94 1.05 14.52
C PHE A 8 9.97 -0.09 14.19
N TRP A 9 9.95 -1.20 14.95
CA TRP A 9 9.06 -2.36 14.79
C TRP A 9 8.04 -2.55 15.91
N SER A 10 7.92 -1.63 16.89
CA SER A 10 6.93 -1.73 17.98
C SER A 10 5.50 -1.56 17.47
N PRO A 11 4.51 -2.38 17.84
CA PRO A 11 3.15 -2.29 17.28
C PRO A 11 2.59 -0.85 17.29
N PRO A 12 1.88 -0.43 16.22
CA PRO A 12 1.40 0.95 16.10
C PRO A 12 0.50 1.33 17.28
N GLU A 13 0.55 2.60 17.67
CA GLU A 13 -0.30 3.11 18.77
C GLU A 13 -1.78 2.79 18.50
N PRO A 14 -2.59 2.49 19.53
CA PRO A 14 -4.00 2.13 19.35
C PRO A 14 -4.81 3.18 18.57
N ALA A 15 -4.45 4.46 18.68
CA ALA A 15 -5.07 5.55 17.93
C ALA A 15 -4.78 5.51 16.41
N LEU A 16 -3.70 4.85 15.99
CA LEU A 16 -3.35 4.65 14.57
C LEU A 16 -3.96 3.37 14.00
N VAL A 17 -4.46 2.46 14.83
CA VAL A 17 -5.05 1.19 14.38
C VAL A 17 -6.34 1.41 13.58
N THR A 18 -7.19 2.37 14.00
CA THR A 18 -8.41 2.73 13.27
C THR A 18 -8.08 3.37 11.93
N ALA A 19 -7.12 4.30 11.90
CA ALA A 19 -6.62 4.91 10.67
C ALA A 19 -5.99 3.88 9.71
N ALA A 20 -5.25 2.91 10.25
CA ALA A 20 -4.67 1.82 9.46
C ALA A 20 -5.76 0.89 8.87
N ALA A 21 -6.82 0.58 9.63
CA ALA A 21 -7.95 -0.20 9.15
C ALA A 21 -8.74 0.53 8.04
N GLU A 22 -8.95 1.84 8.18
CA GLU A 22 -9.52 2.69 7.11
C GLU A 22 -8.61 2.73 5.89
N GLY A 23 -7.30 2.79 6.10
CA GLY A 23 -6.28 2.73 5.06
C GLY A 23 -6.34 1.44 4.23
N GLU A 24 -6.57 0.27 4.85
CA GLU A 24 -6.74 -1.00 4.11
C GLU A 24 -7.93 -0.95 3.14
N TRP A 25 -9.04 -0.34 3.56
CA TRP A 25 -10.21 -0.16 2.70
C TRP A 25 -9.96 0.83 1.56
N ALA A 26 -9.24 1.93 1.84
CA ALA A 26 -8.84 2.88 0.83
C ALA A 26 -7.97 2.21 -0.24
N VAL A 27 -6.96 1.43 0.18
CA VAL A 27 -6.10 0.65 -0.71
C VAL A 27 -6.93 -0.34 -1.55
N ALA A 28 -7.83 -1.09 -0.93
CA ALA A 28 -8.66 -2.05 -1.65
C ALA A 28 -9.51 -1.38 -2.74
N ARG A 29 -10.11 -0.21 -2.47
CA ARG A 29 -10.88 0.56 -3.47
C ARG A 29 -10.01 1.07 -4.60
N VAL A 30 -8.86 1.66 -4.27
CA VAL A 30 -7.89 2.13 -5.26
C VAL A 30 -7.40 0.97 -6.12
N ARG A 31 -7.12 -0.19 -5.53
CA ARG A 31 -6.71 -1.40 -6.25
C ARG A 31 -7.79 -1.88 -7.22
N LEU A 32 -9.06 -1.94 -6.80
CA LEU A 32 -10.16 -2.33 -7.68
C LEU A 32 -10.33 -1.37 -8.87
N LEU A 33 -10.26 -0.06 -8.63
CA LEU A 33 -10.32 0.93 -9.69
C LEU A 33 -9.13 0.80 -10.64
N ALA A 34 -7.92 0.68 -10.10
CA ALA A 34 -6.71 0.48 -10.89
C ALA A 34 -6.83 -0.77 -11.76
N MET A 35 -7.21 -1.92 -11.20
CA MET A 35 -7.39 -3.16 -11.95
C MET A 35 -8.45 -3.04 -13.06
N ALA A 36 -9.54 -2.32 -12.81
CA ALA A 36 -10.55 -2.05 -13.83
C ALA A 36 -9.98 -1.26 -15.02
N PHE A 37 -9.18 -0.21 -14.77
CA PHE A 37 -8.51 0.55 -15.83
C PHE A 37 -7.41 -0.25 -16.52
N LEU A 38 -6.60 -0.99 -15.75
CA LEU A 38 -5.48 -1.77 -16.28
C LEU A 38 -5.94 -2.92 -17.16
N LEU A 39 -7.10 -3.51 -16.91
CA LEU A 39 -7.67 -4.56 -17.75
C LEU A 39 -8.09 -4.07 -19.14
N VAL A 40 -8.31 -2.77 -19.34
CA VAL A 40 -8.75 -2.22 -20.64
C VAL A 40 -7.74 -2.53 -21.74
N SER A 41 -6.45 -2.24 -21.50
CA SER A 41 -5.40 -2.41 -22.53
C SER A 41 -5.18 -3.88 -22.93
N PRO A 42 -4.98 -4.83 -21.99
CA PRO A 42 -4.88 -6.25 -22.31
C PRO A 42 -6.13 -6.81 -22.97
N THR A 43 -7.32 -6.36 -22.58
CA THR A 43 -8.59 -6.80 -23.21
C THR A 43 -8.66 -6.36 -24.67
N ILE A 44 -8.32 -5.10 -24.97
CA ILE A 44 -8.27 -4.60 -26.35
C ILE A 44 -7.25 -5.39 -27.17
N ARG A 45 -6.06 -5.68 -26.62
CA ARG A 45 -5.03 -6.48 -27.30
C ARG A 45 -5.50 -7.91 -27.55
N LEU A 46 -6.14 -8.55 -26.58
CA LEU A 46 -6.68 -9.90 -26.73
C LEU A 46 -7.75 -9.98 -27.83
N ILE A 47 -8.62 -8.97 -27.94
CA ILE A 47 -9.67 -8.94 -28.96
C ILE A 47 -9.09 -8.65 -30.36
N ARG A 48 -8.10 -7.77 -30.47
CA ARG A 48 -7.56 -7.33 -31.77
C ARG A 48 -6.51 -8.29 -32.34
N THR A 49 -5.71 -8.91 -31.49
CA THR A 49 -4.57 -9.75 -31.88
C THR A 49 -4.46 -10.99 -30.99
N PRO A 50 -5.48 -11.88 -30.99
CA PRO A 50 -5.52 -13.07 -30.13
C PRO A 50 -4.42 -14.10 -30.46
N GLU A 51 -3.89 -14.08 -31.69
CA GLU A 51 -2.84 -14.99 -32.15
C GLU A 51 -1.49 -14.80 -31.47
N VAL A 52 -1.25 -13.65 -30.83
CA VAL A 52 0.00 -13.36 -30.14
C VAL A 52 -0.06 -13.90 -28.69
N PRO A 53 0.73 -14.92 -28.33
CA PRO A 53 0.65 -15.57 -27.01
C PRO A 53 0.86 -14.60 -25.84
N MET A 54 1.74 -13.61 -26.01
CA MET A 54 2.01 -12.55 -25.06
C MET A 54 0.75 -11.80 -24.62
N HIS A 55 -0.22 -11.59 -25.52
CA HIS A 55 -1.45 -10.86 -25.20
C HIS A 55 -2.44 -11.71 -24.39
N VAL A 56 -2.53 -13.00 -24.69
CA VAL A 56 -3.32 -13.97 -23.92
C VAL A 56 -2.79 -14.09 -22.49
N TRP A 57 -1.48 -14.26 -22.34
CA TRP A 57 -0.84 -14.36 -21.04
C TRP A 57 -0.86 -13.06 -20.25
N GLY A 58 -0.62 -11.93 -20.91
CA GLY A 58 -0.75 -10.60 -20.30
C GLY A 58 -2.17 -10.33 -19.78
N PHE A 59 -3.20 -10.72 -20.54
CA PHE A 59 -4.59 -10.68 -20.06
C PHE A 59 -4.80 -11.62 -18.87
N GLY A 60 -4.35 -12.88 -18.96
CA GLY A 60 -4.52 -13.87 -17.90
C GLY A 60 -3.93 -13.43 -16.57
N VAL A 61 -2.71 -12.89 -16.56
CA VAL A 61 -2.07 -12.38 -15.34
C VAL A 61 -2.80 -11.15 -14.79
N THR A 62 -3.22 -10.22 -15.66
CA THR A 62 -3.97 -9.03 -15.22
C THR A 62 -5.34 -9.42 -14.65
N ALA A 63 -6.01 -10.41 -15.24
CA ALA A 63 -7.27 -10.95 -14.75
C ALA A 63 -7.09 -11.65 -13.39
N LEU A 64 -6.00 -12.43 -13.23
CA LEU A 64 -5.65 -13.04 -11.94
C LEU A 64 -5.41 -11.97 -10.86
N ALA A 65 -4.68 -10.90 -11.20
CA ALA A 65 -4.46 -9.79 -10.28
C ALA A 65 -5.77 -9.08 -9.89
N ALA A 66 -6.69 -8.90 -10.84
CA ALA A 66 -8.01 -8.35 -10.58
C ALA A 66 -8.86 -9.27 -9.66
N LEU A 67 -8.82 -10.58 -9.89
CA LEU A 67 -9.49 -11.56 -9.01
C LEU A 67 -8.89 -11.55 -7.60
N ALA A 68 -7.57 -11.47 -7.47
CA ALA A 68 -6.90 -11.32 -6.18
C ALA A 68 -7.33 -10.02 -5.47
N ALA A 69 -7.45 -8.90 -6.21
CA ALA A 69 -7.93 -7.64 -5.66
C ALA A 69 -9.37 -7.76 -5.11
N VAL A 70 -10.27 -8.42 -5.85
CA VAL A 70 -11.65 -8.70 -5.40
C VAL A 70 -11.65 -9.60 -4.17
N ALA A 71 -10.85 -10.67 -4.17
CA ALA A 71 -10.75 -11.59 -3.04
C ALA A 71 -10.26 -10.89 -1.77
N VAL A 72 -9.26 -10.02 -1.85
CA VAL A 72 -8.77 -9.24 -0.72
C VAL A 72 -9.85 -8.26 -0.22
N ALA A 73 -10.54 -7.56 -1.12
CA ALA A 73 -11.63 -6.65 -0.74
C ALA A 73 -12.78 -7.38 -0.05
N TRP A 74 -13.13 -8.58 -0.53
CA TRP A 74 -14.14 -9.44 0.09
C TRP A 74 -13.70 -9.97 1.46
N PHE A 75 -12.43 -10.36 1.60
CA PHE A 75 -11.85 -10.79 2.87
C PHE A 75 -11.86 -9.67 3.92
N LEU A 76 -11.48 -8.46 3.54
CA LEU A 76 -11.54 -7.27 4.39
C LEU A 76 -12.97 -6.92 4.84
N ARG A 77 -13.99 -7.29 4.05
CA ARG A 77 -15.41 -7.11 4.41
C ARG A 77 -15.90 -8.08 5.47
N THR A 78 -15.34 -9.28 5.52
CA THR A 78 -15.91 -10.42 6.25
C THR A 78 -15.15 -10.76 7.52
N ARG A 79 -13.90 -10.29 7.67
CA ARG A 79 -13.02 -10.65 8.79
C ARG A 79 -12.60 -9.44 9.63
N PRO A 80 -12.35 -9.62 10.94
CA PRO A 80 -11.80 -8.57 11.77
C PRO A 80 -10.39 -8.19 11.29
N TRP A 81 -10.04 -6.91 11.43
CA TRP A 81 -8.74 -6.38 11.02
C TRP A 81 -7.58 -7.02 11.79
N HIS A 82 -6.48 -7.31 11.08
CA HIS A 82 -5.24 -7.80 11.67
C HIS A 82 -4.03 -7.06 11.03
N PRO A 83 -3.02 -6.63 11.81
CA PRO A 83 -1.89 -5.84 11.31
C PRO A 83 -1.12 -6.49 10.14
N ALA A 84 -1.05 -7.82 10.12
CA ALA A 84 -0.34 -8.55 9.05
C ALA A 84 -1.03 -8.47 7.68
N ILE A 85 -2.32 -8.12 7.61
CA ILE A 85 -3.07 -8.09 6.34
C ILE A 85 -2.45 -7.09 5.37
N GLY A 86 -1.98 -5.94 5.87
CA GLY A 86 -1.30 -4.95 5.06
C GLY A 86 -0.03 -5.51 4.42
N PHE A 87 0.86 -6.10 5.23
CA PHE A 87 2.09 -6.73 4.73
C PHE A 87 1.80 -7.80 3.67
N ILE A 88 0.87 -8.72 3.96
CA ILE A 88 0.56 -9.83 3.04
C ILE A 88 -0.01 -9.31 1.73
N SER A 89 -1.05 -8.46 1.78
CA SER A 89 -1.72 -8.02 0.56
C SER A 89 -0.86 -7.08 -0.30
N SER A 90 0.01 -6.26 0.28
CA SER A 90 0.99 -5.52 -0.53
C SER A 90 2.12 -6.38 -1.05
N ALA A 91 2.55 -7.41 -0.32
CA ALA A 91 3.53 -8.36 -0.84
C ALA A 91 2.94 -9.12 -2.04
N LEU A 92 1.65 -9.46 -1.99
CA LEU A 92 0.92 -10.01 -3.14
C LEU A 92 0.89 -9.04 -4.31
N ASP A 93 0.58 -7.75 -4.09
CA ASP A 93 0.57 -6.73 -5.15
C ASP A 93 1.92 -6.66 -5.90
N VAL A 94 3.02 -6.55 -5.14
CA VAL A 94 4.38 -6.50 -5.72
C VAL A 94 4.74 -7.81 -6.42
N SER A 95 4.41 -8.94 -5.81
CA SER A 95 4.73 -10.26 -6.39
C SER A 95 3.97 -10.54 -7.67
N LEU A 96 2.71 -10.09 -7.79
CA LEU A 96 1.93 -10.22 -9.02
C LEU A 96 2.55 -9.43 -10.18
N VAL A 97 3.14 -8.26 -9.92
CA VAL A 97 3.90 -7.51 -10.94
C VAL A 97 5.11 -8.34 -11.41
N THR A 98 5.88 -8.90 -10.47
CA THR A 98 7.01 -9.78 -10.80
C THR A 98 6.56 -11.01 -11.59
N THR A 99 5.47 -11.66 -11.19
CA THR A 99 4.90 -12.81 -11.90
C THR A 99 4.49 -12.45 -13.33
N ALA A 100 3.93 -11.25 -13.56
CA ALA A 100 3.64 -10.77 -14.90
C ALA A 100 4.91 -10.67 -15.76
N LEU A 101 5.98 -10.05 -15.21
CA LEU A 101 7.26 -9.97 -15.92
C LEU A 101 7.87 -11.34 -16.19
N VAL A 102 7.83 -12.27 -15.22
CA VAL A 102 8.29 -13.64 -15.42
C VAL A 102 7.49 -14.33 -16.53
N SER A 103 6.17 -14.13 -16.59
CA SER A 103 5.35 -14.72 -17.65
C SER A 103 5.79 -14.28 -19.05
N PHE A 104 6.23 -13.02 -19.20
CA PHE A 104 6.75 -12.52 -20.47
C PHE A 104 8.10 -13.16 -20.83
N ALA A 105 8.98 -13.32 -19.85
CA ALA A 105 10.27 -14.00 -20.08
C ALA A 105 10.08 -15.46 -20.53
N VAL A 106 9.04 -16.14 -20.04
CA VAL A 106 8.75 -17.55 -20.36
C VAL A 106 8.03 -17.69 -21.70
N VAL A 107 7.10 -16.78 -22.02
CA VAL A 107 6.21 -16.90 -23.18
C VAL A 107 6.78 -16.29 -24.45
N SER A 108 7.62 -15.25 -24.32
CA SER A 108 8.18 -14.53 -25.47
C SER A 108 9.70 -14.44 -25.42
N SER A 109 10.24 -13.47 -24.70
CA SER A 109 11.68 -13.20 -24.63
C SER A 109 12.06 -12.62 -23.26
N PRO A 110 13.25 -12.95 -22.71
CA PRO A 110 13.80 -12.26 -21.55
C PRO A 110 13.83 -10.73 -21.69
N LEU A 111 14.02 -10.22 -22.92
CA LEU A 111 14.03 -8.78 -23.17
C LEU A 111 12.63 -8.16 -23.06
N ASP A 112 11.57 -8.88 -23.42
CA ASP A 112 10.20 -8.38 -23.23
C ASP A 112 9.89 -8.17 -21.74
N ALA A 113 10.39 -9.06 -20.88
CA ALA A 113 10.27 -8.89 -19.43
C ALA A 113 11.07 -7.66 -18.94
N LEU A 114 12.35 -7.57 -19.29
CA LEU A 114 13.22 -6.48 -18.81
C LEU A 114 12.87 -5.12 -19.41
N ASN A 115 12.28 -5.06 -20.60
CA ASN A 115 11.94 -3.82 -21.29
C ASN A 115 10.44 -3.46 -21.20
N SER A 116 9.61 -4.26 -20.52
CA SER A 116 8.18 -3.96 -20.31
C SER A 116 7.97 -2.69 -19.47
N LYS A 117 7.74 -1.55 -20.14
CA LYS A 117 7.57 -0.24 -19.49
C LYS A 117 6.33 -0.20 -18.59
N VAL A 118 5.18 -0.56 -19.16
CA VAL A 118 3.88 -0.53 -18.45
C VAL A 118 3.91 -1.44 -17.23
N THR A 119 4.40 -2.68 -17.37
CA THR A 119 4.38 -3.65 -16.26
C THR A 119 5.37 -3.26 -15.17
N PHE A 120 6.56 -2.77 -15.53
CA PHE A 120 7.50 -2.22 -14.56
C PHE A 120 6.91 -1.03 -13.78
N GLU A 121 6.18 -0.14 -14.45
CA GLU A 121 5.56 1.02 -13.79
C GLU A 121 4.55 0.63 -12.69
N MET A 122 3.98 -0.58 -12.76
CA MET A 122 3.08 -1.10 -11.72
C MET A 122 3.75 -1.26 -10.36
N TYR A 123 5.08 -1.42 -10.28
CA TYR A 123 5.78 -1.39 -9.00
C TYR A 123 5.62 -0.04 -8.29
N PHE A 124 5.65 1.08 -9.03
CA PHE A 124 5.44 2.39 -8.42
C PHE A 124 4.03 2.54 -7.88
N LEU A 125 3.03 2.01 -8.59
CA LEU A 125 1.64 2.01 -8.12
C LEU A 125 1.49 1.15 -6.85
N ALA A 126 2.12 -0.02 -6.79
CA ALA A 126 2.11 -0.87 -5.59
C ALA A 126 2.80 -0.21 -4.39
N ILE A 127 3.97 0.42 -4.61
CA ILE A 127 4.71 1.16 -3.58
C ILE A 127 3.91 2.39 -3.12
N ALA A 128 3.29 3.12 -4.03
CA ALA A 128 2.45 4.27 -3.70
C ALA A 128 1.20 3.84 -2.92
N ALA A 129 0.53 2.76 -3.35
CA ALA A 129 -0.62 2.21 -2.64
C ALA A 129 -0.27 1.80 -1.20
N SER A 130 0.93 1.27 -0.96
CA SER A 130 1.39 0.92 0.40
C SER A 130 1.42 2.12 1.37
N SER A 131 1.59 3.35 0.84
CA SER A 131 1.59 4.57 1.65
C SER A 131 0.24 4.93 2.26
N LEU A 132 -0.86 4.48 1.63
CA LEU A 132 -2.23 4.79 2.06
C LEU A 132 -2.60 4.10 3.39
N ARG A 133 -1.76 3.18 3.87
CA ARG A 133 -1.96 2.48 5.16
C ARG A 133 -1.42 3.23 6.36
N TYR A 134 -0.80 4.40 6.14
CA TYR A 134 -0.20 5.20 7.19
C TYR A 134 0.80 4.43 8.08
N ASP A 135 1.47 3.42 7.54
CA ASP A 135 2.55 2.68 8.22
C ASP A 135 3.85 2.72 7.39
N PRO A 136 4.91 3.43 7.85
CA PRO A 136 6.16 3.54 7.12
C PRO A 136 6.94 2.23 7.04
N ARG A 137 6.64 1.24 7.90
CA ARG A 137 7.27 -0.09 7.87
C ARG A 137 6.80 -0.89 6.68
N ILE A 138 5.50 -0.81 6.37
CA ILE A 138 4.93 -1.45 5.19
C ILE A 138 5.59 -0.84 3.95
N CYS A 139 5.68 0.48 3.86
CA CYS A 139 6.33 1.16 2.73
C CYS A 139 7.78 0.69 2.52
N LEU A 140 8.56 0.61 3.60
CA LEU A 140 9.94 0.17 3.54
C LEU A 140 10.06 -1.31 3.18
N ALA A 141 9.30 -2.18 3.83
CA ALA A 141 9.37 -3.63 3.61
C ALA A 141 8.92 -4.02 2.19
N ILE A 142 7.80 -3.46 1.74
CA ILE A 142 7.23 -3.72 0.41
C ILE A 142 8.09 -3.10 -0.69
N GLY A 143 8.62 -1.90 -0.45
CA GLY A 143 9.56 -1.26 -1.36
C GLY A 143 10.87 -2.06 -1.50
N ALA A 144 11.44 -2.51 -0.38
CA ALA A 144 12.63 -3.37 -0.40
C ALA A 144 12.35 -4.71 -1.10
N LEU A 145 11.17 -5.29 -0.88
CA LEU A 145 10.74 -6.49 -1.61
C LEU A 145 10.66 -6.24 -3.11
N ALA A 146 10.13 -5.10 -3.56
CA ALA A 146 10.05 -4.75 -4.99
C ALA A 146 11.45 -4.61 -5.62
N VAL A 147 12.36 -3.91 -4.95
CA VAL A 147 13.76 -3.77 -5.39
C VAL A 147 14.43 -5.15 -5.47
N ALA A 148 14.23 -6.00 -4.47
CA ALA A 148 14.78 -7.34 -4.43
C ALA A 148 14.22 -8.22 -5.54
N GLN A 149 12.89 -8.27 -5.72
CA GLN A 149 12.24 -9.08 -6.75
C GLN A 149 12.64 -8.65 -8.16
N TYR A 150 12.70 -7.34 -8.44
CA TYR A 150 13.15 -6.85 -9.74
C TYR A 150 14.64 -7.13 -9.98
N GLY A 151 15.49 -6.87 -8.98
CA GLY A 151 16.93 -7.14 -9.07
C GLY A 151 17.23 -8.63 -9.27
N SER A 152 16.52 -9.50 -8.52
CA SER A 152 16.60 -10.95 -8.70
C SER A 152 16.14 -11.38 -10.08
N LEU A 153 15.02 -10.84 -10.59
CA LEU A 153 14.56 -11.14 -11.95
C LEU A 153 15.64 -10.78 -12.98
N TRP A 154 16.22 -9.58 -12.87
CA TRP A 154 17.28 -9.15 -13.78
C TRP A 154 18.49 -10.09 -13.74
N LEU A 155 18.99 -10.42 -12.55
CA LEU A 155 20.12 -11.34 -12.40
C LEU A 155 19.81 -12.75 -12.91
N MET A 156 18.59 -13.25 -12.64
CA MET A 156 18.15 -14.57 -13.10
C MET A 156 18.05 -14.67 -14.62
N LEU A 157 17.76 -13.57 -15.31
CA LEU A 157 17.73 -13.53 -16.78
C LEU A 157 19.12 -13.22 -17.37
N ALA A 158 19.93 -12.40 -16.71
CA ALA A 158 21.27 -12.05 -17.19
C ALA A 158 22.30 -13.17 -17.02
N ALA A 159 22.08 -14.12 -16.09
CA ALA A 159 23.02 -15.21 -15.84
C ALA A 159 23.01 -16.32 -16.93
N PRO A 160 21.86 -16.83 -17.39
CA PRO A 160 21.82 -17.89 -18.41
C PRO A 160 21.68 -17.40 -19.85
N TYR A 161 21.18 -16.18 -20.09
CA TYR A 161 20.95 -15.65 -21.44
C TYR A 161 21.99 -14.60 -21.81
N ASP A 162 22.53 -14.67 -23.03
CA ASP A 162 23.28 -13.55 -23.60
C ASP A 162 22.30 -12.47 -24.05
N LEU A 163 22.03 -11.50 -23.17
CA LEU A 163 21.05 -10.44 -23.42
C LEU A 163 21.42 -9.50 -24.58
N ASN A 164 22.65 -9.59 -25.13
CA ASN A 164 23.06 -8.84 -26.31
C ASN A 164 22.90 -9.64 -27.62
N ASP A 165 22.43 -10.88 -27.54
CA ASP A 165 22.15 -11.70 -28.71
C ASP A 165 21.03 -11.03 -29.56
N PRO A 166 21.30 -10.67 -30.83
CA PRO A 166 20.29 -10.10 -31.71
C PRO A 166 19.07 -11.02 -31.91
N ALA A 167 19.20 -12.34 -31.68
CA ALA A 167 18.07 -13.28 -31.76
C ALA A 167 17.00 -13.06 -30.66
N LEU A 168 17.36 -12.44 -29.54
CA LEU A 168 16.44 -12.17 -28.43
C LEU A 168 15.67 -10.84 -28.59
N VAL A 169 16.10 -10.00 -29.54
CA VAL A 169 15.56 -8.65 -29.75
C VAL A 169 14.17 -8.75 -30.38
N THR A 170 13.20 -8.18 -29.68
CA THR A 170 11.79 -8.07 -30.07
C THR A 170 11.40 -6.58 -30.20
N ASP A 171 10.10 -6.31 -30.39
CA ASP A 171 9.53 -4.95 -30.38
C ASP A 171 9.86 -4.15 -29.10
N SER A 172 10.24 -4.84 -28.01
CA SER A 172 10.60 -4.21 -26.73
C SER A 172 11.98 -3.55 -26.75
N GLY A 173 12.81 -3.80 -27.76
CA GLY A 173 14.13 -3.18 -27.96
C GLY A 173 15.30 -3.96 -27.35
N THR A 174 16.51 -3.44 -27.53
CA THR A 174 17.77 -4.09 -27.14
C THR A 174 18.03 -4.02 -25.63
N HIS A 175 18.94 -4.85 -25.14
CA HIS A 175 19.39 -4.77 -23.76
C HIS A 175 20.31 -3.57 -23.53
N VAL A 176 20.02 -2.82 -22.47
CA VAL A 176 20.91 -1.78 -21.94
C VAL A 176 21.00 -1.97 -20.43
N ALA A 177 22.16 -2.41 -19.93
CA ALA A 177 22.36 -2.67 -18.51
C ALA A 177 22.13 -1.42 -17.65
N LEU A 178 22.50 -0.24 -18.17
CA LEU A 178 22.29 1.04 -17.50
C LEU A 178 20.80 1.33 -17.23
N ASP A 179 19.90 0.92 -18.14
CA ASP A 179 18.46 1.10 -17.95
C ASP A 179 17.95 0.28 -16.76
N GLN A 180 18.51 -0.92 -16.56
CA GLN A 180 18.14 -1.80 -15.45
C GLN A 180 18.64 -1.24 -14.11
N VAL A 181 19.85 -0.68 -14.08
CA VAL A 181 20.38 0.04 -12.92
C VAL A 181 19.53 1.27 -12.61
N THR A 182 19.19 2.08 -13.62
CA THR A 182 18.33 3.27 -13.44
C THR A 182 16.95 2.87 -12.89
N ARG A 183 16.36 1.77 -13.36
CA ARG A 183 15.10 1.24 -12.82
C ARG A 183 15.20 0.87 -11.34
N LEU A 184 16.28 0.20 -10.92
CA LEU A 184 16.52 -0.09 -9.49
C LEU A 184 16.68 1.19 -8.66
N ILE A 185 17.39 2.20 -9.19
CA ILE A 185 17.52 3.51 -8.55
C ILE A 185 16.14 4.17 -8.41
N LEU A 186 15.32 4.18 -9.46
CA LEU A 186 13.98 4.76 -9.42
C LEU A 186 13.09 4.05 -8.39
N LEU A 187 13.12 2.72 -8.33
CA LEU A 187 12.42 1.97 -7.29
C LEU A 187 12.90 2.40 -5.90
N GLY A 188 14.22 2.47 -5.67
CA GLY A 188 14.80 2.94 -4.41
C GLY A 188 14.32 4.34 -4.02
N VAL A 189 14.31 5.29 -4.97
CA VAL A 189 13.77 6.63 -4.76
C VAL A 189 12.28 6.59 -4.40
N ALA A 190 11.48 5.76 -5.06
CA ALA A 190 10.07 5.59 -4.74
C ALA A 190 9.85 5.03 -3.32
N VAL A 191 10.70 4.10 -2.85
CA VAL A 191 10.67 3.61 -1.46
C VAL A 191 10.92 4.75 -0.47
N VAL A 192 11.97 5.55 -0.72
CA VAL A 192 12.33 6.69 0.13
C VAL A 192 11.20 7.72 0.16
N LEU A 193 10.64 8.06 -1.00
CA LEU A 193 9.53 9.01 -1.12
C LEU A 193 8.29 8.51 -0.37
N SER A 194 7.84 7.28 -0.65
CA SER A 194 6.66 6.68 -0.01
C SER A 194 6.81 6.64 1.52
N THR A 195 7.96 6.17 2.01
CA THR A 195 8.25 6.11 3.45
C THR A 195 8.29 7.51 4.08
N THR A 196 8.89 8.50 3.40
CA THR A 196 8.99 9.88 3.90
C THR A 196 7.63 10.57 3.92
N LEU A 197 6.80 10.35 2.90
CA LEU A 197 5.44 10.86 2.82
C LEU A 197 4.61 10.37 4.02
N VAL A 198 4.65 9.07 4.31
CA VAL A 198 3.94 8.50 5.46
C VAL A 198 4.45 9.06 6.78
N ARG A 199 5.77 9.11 7.00
CA ARG A 199 6.35 9.69 8.23
C ARG A 199 5.94 11.15 8.41
N ARG A 200 5.92 11.93 7.32
CA ARG A 200 5.50 13.33 7.35
C ARG A 200 4.00 13.46 7.66
N ALA A 201 3.17 12.60 7.07
CA ALA A 201 1.74 12.57 7.35
C ALA A 201 1.44 12.23 8.81
N GLN A 202 2.11 11.21 9.36
CA GLN A 202 2.01 10.83 10.78
C GLN A 202 2.41 12.00 11.70
N ARG A 203 3.55 12.65 11.42
CA ARG A 203 4.01 13.80 12.22
C ARG A 203 3.04 14.99 12.16
N LEU A 204 2.45 15.26 10.99
CA LEU A 204 1.44 16.31 10.84
C LEU A 204 0.17 15.97 11.64
N GLN A 205 -0.23 14.69 11.65
CA GLN A 205 -1.37 14.21 12.43
C GLN A 205 -1.11 14.33 13.94
N GLU A 206 0.07 13.92 14.42
CA GLU A 206 0.50 14.10 15.81
C GLU A 206 0.45 15.57 16.23
N MET A 207 1.02 16.48 15.44
CA MET A 207 1.00 17.92 15.72
C MET A 207 -0.39 18.55 15.64
N SER A 208 -1.29 17.97 14.86
CA SER A 208 -2.68 18.43 14.77
C SER A 208 -3.48 17.98 15.99
N THR A 209 -3.29 16.75 16.46
CA THR A 209 -4.08 16.18 17.57
C THR A 209 -3.75 16.73 18.94
N ARG A 210 -2.58 17.36 19.15
CA ARG A 210 -2.19 17.95 20.43
C ARG A 210 -2.24 19.46 20.41
N ASP A 211 -2.80 20.05 21.46
CA ASP A 211 -2.73 21.48 21.73
C ASP A 211 -1.27 21.88 22.02
N ARG A 212 -0.77 22.90 21.32
CA ARG A 212 0.64 23.30 21.40
C ARG A 212 1.00 23.96 22.74
N LEU A 213 0.03 24.57 23.42
CA LEU A 213 0.27 25.31 24.66
C LEU A 213 0.38 24.36 25.86
N THR A 214 -0.44 23.31 25.88
CA THR A 214 -0.57 22.38 27.02
C THR A 214 0.04 21.00 26.76
N GLY A 215 0.26 20.62 25.49
CA GLY A 215 0.67 19.27 25.10
C GLY A 215 -0.44 18.22 25.27
N LEU A 216 -1.63 18.61 25.75
CA LEU A 216 -2.81 17.77 25.88
C LEU A 216 -3.46 17.55 24.51
N TYR A 217 -4.37 16.58 24.41
CA TYR A 217 -5.17 16.43 23.19
C TYR A 217 -6.02 17.68 22.94
N ASN A 218 -6.10 18.07 21.67
CA ASN A 218 -6.95 19.16 21.26
C ASN A 218 -8.43 18.77 21.48
N ARG A 219 -9.29 19.79 21.53
CA ARG A 219 -10.72 19.61 21.78
C ARG A 219 -11.38 18.63 20.79
N LEU A 220 -11.07 18.75 19.50
CA LEU A 220 -11.63 17.88 18.46
C LEU A 220 -11.27 16.41 18.64
N HIS A 221 -10.03 16.12 19.03
CA HIS A 221 -9.55 14.77 19.28
C HIS A 221 -10.20 14.20 20.55
N PHE A 222 -10.32 15.00 21.60
CA PHE A 222 -11.03 14.62 22.81
C PHE A 222 -12.50 14.28 22.54
N GLU A 223 -13.22 15.11 21.79
CA GLU A 223 -14.63 14.88 21.43
C GLU A 223 -14.79 13.56 20.66
N ARG A 224 -13.95 13.32 19.64
CA ARG A 224 -13.97 12.05 18.88
C ARG A 224 -13.63 10.83 19.73
N ALA A 225 -12.63 10.94 20.62
CA ALA A 225 -12.24 9.86 21.51
C ALA A 225 -13.34 9.55 22.53
N LEU A 226 -14.01 10.58 23.04
CA LEU A 226 -15.14 10.44 23.96
C LEU A 226 -16.32 9.74 23.30
N GLU A 227 -16.70 10.12 22.08
CA GLU A 227 -17.75 9.45 21.30
C GLU A 227 -17.42 7.97 21.06
N ALA A 228 -16.18 7.68 20.64
CA ALA A 228 -15.73 6.31 20.39
C ALA A 228 -15.79 5.44 21.65
N GLU A 229 -15.38 5.97 22.80
CA GLU A 229 -15.42 5.22 24.05
C GLU A 229 -16.82 5.12 24.66
N ILE A 230 -17.72 6.09 24.47
CA ILE A 230 -19.14 5.92 24.80
C ILE A 230 -19.73 4.76 23.99
N ALA A 231 -19.49 4.73 22.67
CA ALA A 231 -19.98 3.64 21.81
C ALA A 231 -19.36 2.27 22.15
N ARG A 232 -18.15 2.24 22.71
CA ARG A 232 -17.51 1.01 23.19
C ARG A 232 -18.05 0.57 24.54
N ALA A 233 -18.20 1.49 25.49
CA ALA A 233 -18.78 1.26 26.80
C ALA A 233 -20.20 0.70 26.69
N MET A 234 -21.03 1.26 25.79
CA MET A 234 -22.37 0.74 25.49
C MET A 234 -22.33 -0.67 24.89
N ARG A 235 -21.38 -0.97 23.99
CA ARG A 235 -21.26 -2.29 23.35
C ARG A 235 -20.84 -3.40 24.31
N TYR A 236 -20.03 -3.07 25.31
CA TYR A 236 -19.46 -4.05 26.25
C TYR A 236 -20.02 -3.92 27.67
N ASP A 237 -21.07 -3.13 27.85
CA ASP A 237 -21.71 -2.81 29.14
C ASP A 237 -20.69 -2.47 30.24
N ARG A 238 -19.78 -1.54 29.93
CA ARG A 238 -18.72 -1.11 30.85
C ARG A 238 -18.99 0.29 31.40
N PRO A 239 -18.74 0.54 32.71
CA PRO A 239 -18.87 1.86 33.28
C PRO A 239 -17.81 2.83 32.70
N LEU A 240 -18.24 4.05 32.37
CA LEU A 240 -17.39 5.15 31.87
C LEU A 240 -17.49 6.34 32.84
N ALA A 241 -16.35 6.95 33.18
CA ALA A 241 -16.30 8.18 33.98
C ALA A 241 -15.59 9.28 33.19
N LEU A 242 -16.13 10.50 33.24
CA LEU A 242 -15.55 11.68 32.60
C LEU A 242 -15.27 12.74 33.67
N ALA A 243 -14.00 13.14 33.80
CA ALA A 243 -13.61 14.27 34.65
C ALA A 243 -13.54 15.54 33.78
N ALA A 244 -14.37 16.53 34.09
CA ALA A 244 -14.36 17.83 33.44
C ALA A 244 -14.00 18.93 34.45
N PRO A 245 -13.24 19.97 34.04
CA PRO A 245 -13.00 21.12 34.90
C PRO A 245 -14.32 21.83 35.21
N THR A 246 -14.40 22.44 36.39
CA THR A 246 -15.61 23.09 36.94
C THR A 246 -16.17 24.23 36.07
N SER A 247 -15.41 24.71 35.08
CA SER A 247 -15.77 25.80 34.16
C SER A 247 -16.23 25.35 32.76
N TRP A 248 -16.65 24.08 32.57
CA TRP A 248 -17.18 23.62 31.28
C TRP A 248 -18.44 24.42 30.87
N PRO A 249 -18.50 25.00 29.66
CA PRO A 249 -19.62 25.85 29.21
C PRO A 249 -20.87 25.04 28.82
N GLY A 250 -21.33 24.19 29.73
CA GLY A 250 -22.55 23.38 29.61
C GLY A 250 -23.13 22.92 30.96
N THR A 251 -22.47 23.21 32.09
CA THR A 251 -22.93 22.84 33.44
C THR A 251 -23.66 23.97 34.18
N ALA A 252 -23.92 25.12 33.53
CA ALA A 252 -24.55 26.29 34.16
C ALA A 252 -26.08 26.37 34.01
N ALA A 253 -26.78 25.27 33.71
CA ALA A 253 -28.25 25.30 33.56
C ALA A 253 -28.95 24.07 34.17
N ARG A 254 -28.71 23.81 35.46
CA ARG A 254 -29.67 23.09 36.31
C ARG A 254 -29.65 23.69 37.71
N SER A 255 -30.28 24.84 37.87
CA SER A 255 -30.81 25.30 39.15
C SER A 255 -32.24 25.79 38.96
N SER A 256 -33.10 25.43 39.92
CA SER A 256 -34.52 25.71 40.04
C SER A 256 -35.50 24.90 39.16
N TRP A 257 -35.87 23.73 39.68
CA TRP A 257 -37.28 23.35 39.71
C TRP A 257 -37.68 23.24 41.19
N SER A 258 -38.42 24.25 41.63
CA SER A 258 -39.32 24.22 42.79
C SER A 258 -40.53 23.36 42.48
#